data_AF-A0A5J5GHQ2-F1
#
_entry.id   AF-A0A5J5GHQ2-F1
#
_cell.length_a   1.000
_cell.length_b   1.000
_cell.length_c   1.000
_cell.angle_alpha   90.00
_cell.angle_beta   90.00
_cell.angle_gamma   90.00
#
_symmetry.space_group_name_H-M   'P 1'
#
loop_
_entity.id
_entity.type
_entity.pdbx_description
1 polymer ?
#
loop_
_entity_poly.entity_id
_entity_poly.type
_entity_poly.pdbx_seq_one_letter_code
_entity_poly.pdbx_strand_id
1 'polypeptide(L)'
;MENKYLYKFGWDCGRMGDVEGLFVATEEEIKDAIGKEVYFGEILGKHSEIFGTFDESDIEKLDISPDAVNEVSKYLGETWSGYNPLEYINE
;
A
#
# COMPACT_ATOMS: atom_id res chain seq x y z
N MET A 1 1.45 -11.01 19.02
CA MET A 1 1.33 -11.00 17.55
C MET A 1 0.34 -9.90 17.26
N GLU A 2 0.78 -8.81 16.65
CA GLU A 2 -0.15 -7.79 16.18
C GLU A 2 -1.01 -8.37 15.07
N ASN A 3 -2.29 -8.01 15.08
CA ASN A 3 -3.21 -8.43 14.03
C ASN A 3 -2.83 -7.71 12.73
N LYS A 4 -2.69 -8.50 11.66
CA LYS A 4 -2.52 -8.00 10.31
C LYS A 4 -3.88 -7.92 9.61
N TYR A 5 -4.03 -6.89 8.79
CA TYR A 5 -5.25 -6.59 8.06
C TYR A 5 -4.94 -6.35 6.59
N LEU A 6 -5.94 -6.51 5.74
CA LEU A 6 -5.83 -6.23 4.32
C LEU A 6 -6.21 -4.77 4.05
N TYR A 7 -5.36 -4.09 3.30
CA TYR A 7 -5.54 -2.71 2.91
C TYR A 7 -5.51 -2.58 1.40
N LYS A 8 -6.40 -1.74 0.88
CA LYS A 8 -6.40 -1.29 -0.50
C LYS A 8 -5.79 0.11 -0.57
N PHE A 9 -4.81 0.30 -1.43
CA PHE A 9 -4.18 1.59 -1.73
C PHE A 9 -4.59 2.09 -3.12
N GLY A 10 -4.71 3.41 -3.27
CA GLY A 10 -5.00 4.05 -4.54
C GLY A 10 -4.49 5.50 -4.61
N TRP A 11 -3.77 5.82 -5.69
CA TRP A 11 -3.42 7.18 -6.11
C TRP A 11 -3.86 7.44 -7.54
N ASP A 12 -4.66 8.49 -7.73
CA ASP A 12 -4.98 9.05 -9.04
C ASP A 12 -3.86 10.00 -9.48
N CYS A 13 -3.01 9.55 -10.40
CA CYS A 13 -1.91 10.35 -10.96
C CYS A 13 -2.34 11.09 -12.25
N GLY A 14 -3.65 11.28 -12.45
CA GLY A 14 -4.27 11.96 -13.56
C GLY A 14 -3.96 11.28 -14.89
N ARG A 15 -3.38 12.03 -15.84
CA ARG A 15 -3.10 11.49 -17.18
C ARG A 15 -2.00 10.41 -17.21
N MET A 16 -1.22 10.28 -16.13
CA MET A 16 -0.19 9.25 -16.02
C MET A 16 -0.80 7.88 -15.74
N GLY A 17 -2.01 7.83 -15.18
CA GLY A 17 -2.71 6.60 -14.78
C GLY A 17 -2.90 6.55 -13.27
N ASP A 18 -3.27 5.36 -12.78
CA ASP A 18 -3.52 5.11 -11.37
C ASP A 18 -2.45 4.18 -10.80
N VAL A 19 -2.09 4.39 -9.53
CA VAL A 19 -1.29 3.44 -8.76
C VAL A 19 -2.21 2.79 -7.74
N GLU A 20 -2.40 1.48 -7.85
CA GLU A 20 -3.25 0.73 -6.94
C GLU A 20 -2.45 -0.38 -6.24
N GLY A 21 -2.93 -0.76 -5.06
CA GLY A 21 -2.29 -1.77 -4.23
C GLY A 21 -3.29 -2.56 -3.39
N LEU A 22 -3.00 -3.84 -3.16
CA LEU A 22 -3.68 -4.67 -2.17
C LEU A 22 -2.62 -5.38 -1.34
N PHE A 23 -2.49 -4.99 -0.08
CA PHE A 23 -1.38 -5.43 0.76
C PHE A 23 -1.79 -5.59 2.22
N VAL A 24 -0.96 -6.31 2.97
CA VAL A 24 -1.18 -6.71 4.34
C VAL A 24 -0.22 -5.96 5.25
N ALA A 25 -0.76 -5.33 6.30
CA ALA A 25 0.01 -4.57 7.28
C ALA A 25 -0.66 -4.60 8.65
N THR A 26 0.05 -4.19 9.70
CA THR A 26 -0.53 -3.86 11.00
C THR A 26 -1.09 -2.44 11.00
N GLU A 27 -1.97 -2.12 11.95
CA GLU A 27 -2.44 -0.73 12.12
C GLU A 27 -1.32 0.22 12.55
N GLU A 28 -0.28 -0.29 13.22
CA GLU A 28 0.88 0.51 13.65
C GLU A 28 1.74 0.88 12.44
N GLU A 29 2.03 -0.07 11.55
CA GLU A 29 2.76 0.17 10.30
C GLU A 29 2.06 1.23 9.43
N ILE A 30 0.72 1.18 9.35
CA ILE A 30 -0.04 2.21 8.62
C ILE A 30 0.07 3.57 9.32
N LYS A 31 -0.15 3.65 10.64
CA LYS A 31 -0.07 4.91 11.39
C LYS A 31 1.30 5.56 11.28
N ASP A 32 2.36 4.77 11.32
CA ASP A 32 3.74 5.24 11.21
C ASP A 32 4.09 5.68 9.78
N ALA A 33 3.34 5.21 8.77
CA ALA A 33 3.52 5.58 7.38
C ALA A 33 2.78 6.87 6.99
N ILE A 34 1.63 7.15 7.61
CA ILE A 34 0.85 8.36 7.32
C ILE A 34 1.72 9.61 7.50
N GLY A 35 1.68 10.49 6.50
CA GLY A 35 2.45 11.73 6.45
C GLY A 35 3.90 11.58 5.98
N LYS A 36 4.37 10.35 5.69
CA LYS A 36 5.69 10.13 5.08
C LYS A 36 5.62 10.22 3.56
N GLU A 37 6.76 10.54 2.94
CA GLU A 37 6.89 10.55 1.49
C GLU A 37 7.12 9.12 0.97
N VAL A 38 6.31 8.72 -0.02
CA VAL A 38 6.44 7.48 -0.77
C VAL A 38 6.98 7.82 -2.15
N TYR A 39 8.07 7.15 -2.55
CA TYR A 39 8.71 7.36 -3.85
C TYR A 39 8.70 6.06 -4.68
N PHE A 40 7.78 5.95 -5.63
CA PHE A 40 7.68 4.79 -6.52
C PHE A 40 8.64 4.85 -7.72
N GLY A 41 9.09 6.04 -8.10
CA GLY A 41 9.88 6.25 -9.32
C GLY A 41 9.03 6.11 -10.59
N GLU A 42 9.62 5.63 -11.69
CA GLU A 42 8.99 5.63 -13.02
C GLU A 42 8.02 4.44 -13.26
N ILE A 43 7.10 4.16 -12.33
CA ILE A 43 6.19 2.99 -12.42
C ILE A 43 5.07 3.15 -13.45
N LEU A 44 4.75 4.39 -13.84
CA LEU A 44 3.73 4.70 -14.86
C LEU A 44 4.37 5.08 -16.21
N GLY A 45 5.54 4.53 -16.50
CA GLY A 45 6.26 4.70 -17.75
C GLY A 45 7.42 5.68 -17.68
N LYS A 46 8.21 5.70 -18.76
CA LYS A 46 9.43 6.50 -18.85
C LYS A 46 9.11 7.99 -18.71
N HIS A 47 9.84 8.69 -17.86
CA HIS A 47 9.63 10.10 -17.49
C HIS A 47 8.37 10.38 -16.65
N SER A 48 7.76 9.36 -16.05
CA SER A 48 6.63 9.51 -15.10
C SER A 48 7.09 9.18 -13.68
N GLU A 49 7.89 10.04 -13.06
CA GLU A 49 8.29 9.86 -11.66
C GLU A 49 7.08 10.05 -10.74
N ILE A 50 6.70 8.99 -10.02
CA ILE A 50 5.57 8.99 -9.11
C ILE A 50 6.08 9.03 -7.67
N PHE A 51 5.67 10.06 -6.94
CA PHE A 51 5.94 10.25 -5.53
C PHE A 51 4.87 11.15 -4.90
N GLY A 52 4.74 11.08 -3.59
CA GLY A 52 3.76 11.86 -2.85
C GLY A 52 3.77 11.57 -1.36
N THR A 53 3.06 12.38 -0.59
CA THR A 53 2.82 12.10 0.82
C THR A 53 1.72 11.04 0.93
N PHE A 54 1.94 10.00 1.73
CA PHE A 54 0.96 8.97 1.99
C PHE A 54 -0.04 9.44 3.04
N ASP A 55 -1.29 9.64 2.63
CA ASP A 55 -2.36 10.16 3.48
C ASP A 55 -3.44 9.12 3.78
N GLU A 56 -4.25 9.37 4.82
CA GLU A 56 -5.33 8.44 5.22
C GLU A 56 -6.38 8.26 4.12
N SER A 57 -6.53 9.24 3.22
CA SER A 57 -7.45 9.15 2.08
C SER A 57 -7.01 8.16 1.01
N ASP A 58 -5.74 7.76 1.01
CA ASP A 58 -5.15 6.94 -0.05
C ASP A 58 -5.33 5.45 0.24
N ILE A 59 -5.83 5.11 1.42
CA ILE A 59 -5.91 3.74 1.93
C ILE A 59 -7.27 3.41 2.52
N GLU A 60 -7.74 2.20 2.23
CA GLU A 60 -8.97 1.64 2.77
C GLU A 60 -8.65 0.31 3.47
N LYS A 61 -9.01 0.19 4.75
CA LYS A 61 -8.97 -1.08 5.48
C LYS A 61 -10.18 -1.93 5.09
N LEU A 62 -9.94 -3.10 4.51
CA LEU A 62 -11.01 -4.00 4.08
C LEU A 62 -11.53 -4.84 5.26
N ASP A 63 -12.84 -5.07 5.28
CA ASP A 63 -13.51 -5.91 6.28
C ASP A 63 -13.34 -7.40 5.96
N ILE A 64 -12.12 -7.90 6.19
CA ILE A 64 -11.77 -9.32 6.08
C ILE A 64 -11.21 -9.78 7.42
N SER A 65 -11.61 -10.98 7.85
CA SER A 65 -11.15 -11.53 9.13
C SER A 65 -9.63 -11.70 9.13
N PRO A 66 -8.95 -11.37 10.25
CA PRO A 66 -7.49 -11.56 10.37
C PRO A 66 -7.05 -13.01 10.10
N ASP A 67 -7.88 -14.00 10.45
CA ASP A 67 -7.59 -15.41 10.16
C ASP A 67 -7.54 -15.69 8.65
N ALA A 68 -8.46 -15.12 7.87
CA ALA A 68 -8.45 -15.28 6.42
C ALA A 68 -7.26 -14.55 5.79
N VAL A 69 -6.93 -13.35 6.26
CA VAL A 69 -5.73 -12.60 5.83
C VAL A 69 -4.48 -13.43 6.10
N ASN A 70 -4.32 -13.93 7.32
CA ASN A 70 -3.17 -14.74 7.71
C ASN A 70 -3.07 -16.04 6.90
N GLU A 71 -4.20 -16.69 6.60
CA GLU A 71 -4.20 -17.92 5.79
C GLU A 71 -3.75 -17.65 4.36
N VAL A 72 -4.31 -16.62 3.71
CA VAL A 72 -3.97 -16.27 2.32
C VAL A 72 -2.52 -15.77 2.21
N SER A 73 -2.05 -15.00 3.19
CA SER A 73 -0.68 -14.49 3.22
C SER A 73 0.40 -15.59 3.27
N LYS A 74 0.07 -16.81 3.71
CA LYS A 74 1.01 -17.96 3.64
C LYS A 74 1.38 -18.32 2.19
N TYR A 75 0.51 -18.00 1.24
CA TYR A 75 0.66 -18.35 -0.16
C TYR A 75 1.06 -17.17 -1.04
N LEU A 76 0.56 -15.97 -0.72
CA LEU A 76 0.78 -14.76 -1.52
C LEU A 76 1.79 -13.79 -0.93
N GLY A 77 2.22 -13.99 0.32
CA GLY A 77 2.99 -13.01 1.07
C GLY A 77 2.14 -11.84 1.53
N GLU A 78 2.75 -10.65 1.59
CA GLU A 78 2.13 -9.44 2.15
C GLU A 78 1.65 -8.46 1.09
N THR A 79 2.19 -8.53 -0.13
CA THR A 79 1.75 -7.71 -1.26
C THR A 79 0.98 -8.60 -2.24
N TRP A 80 -0.34 -8.57 -2.17
CA TRP A 80 -1.22 -9.47 -2.93
C TRP A 80 -1.47 -9.00 -4.35
N SER A 81 -1.46 -7.68 -4.58
CA SER A 81 -1.62 -7.10 -5.91
C SER A 81 -1.06 -5.68 -5.96
N GLY A 82 -0.57 -5.26 -7.13
CA GLY A 82 -0.08 -3.90 -7.34
C GLY A 82 1.10 -3.54 -6.45
N TYR A 83 1.02 -2.37 -5.81
CA TYR A 83 2.10 -1.81 -5.00
C TYR A 83 1.74 -1.74 -3.52
N ASN A 84 2.71 -2.04 -2.66
CA ASN A 84 2.62 -1.73 -1.23
C ASN A 84 3.39 -0.43 -0.97
N PRO A 85 2.74 0.71 -0.64
CA PRO A 85 3.42 1.99 -0.45
C PRO A 85 4.48 1.95 0.66
N LEU A 86 4.33 1.06 1.65
CA LEU A 86 5.28 0.91 2.76
C LEU A 86 6.69 0.49 2.32
N GLU A 87 6.79 -0.23 1.20
CA GLU A 87 8.07 -0.69 0.65
C GLU A 87 8.86 0.44 -0.06
N TYR A 88 8.24 1.62 -0.20
CA TYR A 88 8.76 2.75 -0.98
C TYR A 88 8.89 4.04 -0.15
N ILE A 89 8.75 3.92 1.17
CA ILE A 89 9.03 5.01 2.11
C ILE A 89 10.54 5.03 2.36
N ASN A 90 11.21 6.14 2.07
CA ASN A 90 12.60 6.33 2.46
C ASN A 90 12.67 6.74 3.95
N GLU A 91 13.59 6.14 4.70
CA GLU A 91 13.89 6.52 6.10
C GLU A 91 14.41 7.96 6.24
#